data_AF-A0A2M7DYQ0-F1
#
_entry.id   AF-A0A2M7DYQ0-F1
#
_cell.length_a   1.000
_cell.length_b   1.000
_cell.length_c   1.000
_cell.angle_alpha   90.00
_cell.angle_beta   90.00
_cell.angle_gamma   90.00
#
_symmetry.space_group_name_H-M   'P 1'
#
loop_
_entity.id
_entity.type
_entity.pdbx_description
1 polymer ?
#
loop_
_entity_poly.entity_id
_entity_poly.type
_entity_poly.pdbx_seq_one_letter_code
_entity_poly.pdbx_strand_id
1 'polypeptide(L)'
;MKIANPIYDVVFKYLMNDNKVAKLLLSAILEKEIIELDFAPANGQNEEDKKEDELVVVKGITVYQLDFAATIRDENGTVEKVLIEIQKAQKSTDIMRFRKYLGNQYSDETNTYFVAETEVKYRKAIPLITIYFLGFKLDNITCPVLKVKRDYIDAATKEVIIAKEDFIESLTHDSYVIQIPYLEGKRRTELEILLSVFDQSMLADRNNLKVLDIDEHNYPEKYNIVIKRLLRA
;
A
#
# COMPACT_ATOMS: atom_id res chain seq x y z
N MET A 1 -17.96 18.25 -6.08
CA MET A 1 -17.05 18.22 -7.26
C MET A 1 -16.84 16.80 -7.71
N LYS A 2 -16.71 16.55 -9.01
CA LYS A 2 -16.69 15.19 -9.58
C LYS A 2 -15.27 14.70 -9.86
N ILE A 3 -14.83 13.67 -9.18
CA ILE A 3 -13.51 13.02 -9.37
C ILE A 3 -13.65 11.63 -9.99
N ALA A 4 -12.62 11.15 -10.67
CA ALA A 4 -12.55 9.76 -11.11
C ALA A 4 -12.46 8.82 -9.90
N ASN A 5 -13.18 7.70 -9.94
CA ASN A 5 -13.25 6.75 -8.82
C ASN A 5 -11.97 5.89 -8.74
N PRO A 6 -11.15 6.03 -7.67
CA PRO A 6 -9.86 5.36 -7.57
C PRO A 6 -9.96 3.86 -7.22
N ILE A 7 -11.16 3.29 -7.05
CA ILE A 7 -11.27 1.81 -6.93
C ILE A 7 -10.93 1.10 -8.23
N TYR A 8 -11.00 1.79 -9.38
CA TYR A 8 -10.60 1.23 -10.66
C TYR A 8 -9.09 1.25 -10.83
N ASP A 9 -8.52 0.14 -11.29
CA ASP A 9 -7.08 -0.07 -11.40
C ASP A 9 -6.38 0.99 -12.24
N VAL A 10 -6.98 1.39 -13.36
CA VAL A 10 -6.45 2.44 -14.24
C VAL A 10 -6.35 3.79 -13.54
N VAL A 11 -7.39 4.18 -12.78
CA VAL A 11 -7.43 5.45 -12.04
C VAL A 11 -6.43 5.42 -10.88
N PHE A 12 -6.37 4.30 -10.15
CA PHE A 12 -5.41 4.12 -9.07
C PHE A 12 -3.97 4.14 -9.58
N LYS A 13 -3.67 3.45 -10.69
CA LYS A 13 -2.36 3.52 -11.36
C LYS A 13 -2.00 4.96 -11.71
N TYR A 14 -2.94 5.69 -12.32
CA TYR A 14 -2.74 7.09 -12.68
C TYR A 14 -2.47 8.00 -11.47
N LEU A 15 -3.12 7.72 -10.35
CA LEU A 15 -2.90 8.40 -9.07
C LEU A 15 -1.49 8.13 -8.54
N MET A 16 -1.10 6.85 -8.48
CA MET A 16 0.15 6.38 -7.89
C MET A 16 1.38 6.64 -8.77
N ASN A 17 1.21 6.85 -10.08
CA ASN A 17 2.30 7.25 -10.98
C ASN A 17 2.80 8.68 -10.72
N ASP A 18 2.04 9.51 -10.01
CA ASP A 18 2.49 10.84 -9.59
C ASP A 18 3.26 10.73 -8.28
N ASN A 19 4.59 10.89 -8.35
CA ASN A 19 5.47 10.65 -7.20
C ASN A 19 5.09 11.47 -5.95
N LYS A 20 4.64 12.73 -6.12
CA LYS A 20 4.25 13.58 -4.98
C LYS A 20 2.99 13.05 -4.32
N VAL A 21 2.01 12.63 -5.13
CA VAL A 21 0.76 12.03 -4.65
C VAL A 21 1.02 10.69 -3.98
N ALA A 22 1.83 9.82 -4.59
CA ALA A 22 2.19 8.52 -4.05
C ALA A 22 2.92 8.65 -2.71
N LYS A 23 3.94 9.52 -2.61
CA LYS A 23 4.63 9.81 -1.35
C LYS A 23 3.65 10.29 -0.28
N LEU A 24 2.73 11.19 -0.62
CA LEU A 24 1.77 11.73 0.35
C LEU A 24 0.80 10.65 0.86
N LEU A 25 0.27 9.82 -0.03
CA LEU A 25 -0.64 8.74 0.34
C LEU A 25 0.07 7.67 1.18
N LEU A 26 1.24 7.21 0.73
CA LEU A 26 2.00 6.19 1.43
C LEU A 26 2.53 6.68 2.78
N SER A 27 3.03 7.92 2.87
CA SER A 27 3.47 8.49 4.15
C SER A 27 2.33 8.55 5.16
N ALA A 28 1.12 8.90 4.70
CA ALA A 28 -0.07 8.94 5.56
C ALA A 28 -0.50 7.54 6.03
N ILE A 29 -0.42 6.51 5.16
CA ILE A 29 -0.76 5.14 5.53
C ILE A 29 0.28 4.56 6.51
N LEU A 30 1.57 4.76 6.22
CA LEU A 30 2.66 4.18 7.00
C LEU A 30 2.91 4.91 8.32
N GLU A 31 2.40 6.14 8.48
CA GLU A 31 2.71 7.04 9.59
C GLU A 31 4.23 7.28 9.72
N LYS A 32 4.92 7.34 8.57
CA LYS A 32 6.36 7.54 8.46
C LYS A 32 6.66 8.56 7.36
N GLU A 33 7.76 9.28 7.49
CA GLU A 33 8.22 10.19 6.44
C GLU A 33 8.87 9.37 5.31
N ILE A 34 8.40 9.56 4.06
CA ILE A 34 9.04 8.98 2.88
C ILE A 34 9.99 10.01 2.26
N ILE A 35 11.29 9.79 2.43
CA ILE A 35 12.35 10.65 1.89
C ILE A 35 12.47 10.42 0.37
N GLU A 36 12.64 9.16 -0.03
CA GLU A 36 12.77 8.73 -1.42
C GLU A 36 11.72 7.67 -1.73
N LEU A 37 11.19 7.70 -2.95
CA LEU A 37 10.19 6.76 -3.41
C LEU A 37 10.42 6.53 -4.90
N ASP A 38 10.78 5.30 -5.24
CA ASP A 38 10.99 4.86 -6.61
C ASP A 38 9.96 3.79 -6.94
N PHE A 39 9.34 3.93 -8.10
CA PHE A 39 8.40 2.94 -8.60
C PHE A 39 9.21 1.69 -8.99
N ALA A 40 8.98 0.58 -8.30
CA ALA A 40 9.62 -0.69 -8.59
C ALA A 40 8.70 -1.46 -9.55
N PRO A 41 9.19 -1.91 -10.73
CA PRO A 41 8.38 -2.74 -11.62
C PRO A 41 7.95 -4.00 -10.85
N ALA A 42 6.66 -4.35 -10.91
CA ALA A 42 6.07 -5.39 -10.08
C ALA A 42 6.56 -6.83 -10.34
N ASN A 43 7.49 -7.00 -11.28
CA ASN A 43 8.38 -8.13 -11.53
C ASN A 43 9.44 -7.59 -12.50
N GLY A 44 10.68 -8.07 -12.46
CA GLY A 44 11.80 -7.66 -13.35
C GLY A 44 11.59 -7.92 -14.85
N GLN A 45 10.54 -7.37 -15.45
CA GLN A 45 10.30 -7.38 -16.88
C GLN A 45 11.15 -6.30 -17.52
N ASN A 46 12.00 -6.73 -18.45
CA ASN A 46 12.83 -5.86 -19.25
C ASN A 46 11.98 -4.78 -19.92
N GLU A 47 12.58 -3.61 -20.15
CA GLU A 47 11.99 -2.45 -20.83
C GLU A 47 11.36 -2.77 -22.21
N GLU A 48 11.63 -3.95 -22.79
CA GLU A 48 11.10 -4.42 -24.07
C GLU A 48 9.76 -5.17 -23.95
N ASP A 49 9.39 -5.66 -22.75
CA ASP A 49 8.09 -6.28 -22.45
C ASP A 49 7.06 -5.25 -21.95
N LYS A 50 7.28 -3.95 -22.22
CA LYS A 50 6.33 -2.84 -21.98
C LYS A 50 5.00 -2.95 -22.76
N LYS A 51 4.76 -4.05 -23.48
CA LYS A 51 3.50 -4.35 -24.13
C LYS A 51 2.77 -5.39 -23.29
N GLU A 52 1.73 -4.92 -22.63
CA GLU A 52 0.89 -5.66 -21.68
C GLU A 52 1.50 -5.69 -20.28
N ASP A 53 1.29 -4.58 -19.56
CA ASP A 53 0.90 -4.68 -18.15
C ASP A 53 0.04 -5.94 -18.02
N GLU A 54 0.46 -6.95 -17.27
CA GLU A 54 -0.30 -8.18 -17.02
C GLU A 54 -1.56 -7.85 -16.18
N LEU A 55 -2.48 -7.07 -16.75
CA LEU A 55 -3.91 -7.28 -16.66
C LEU A 55 -4.16 -8.66 -17.29
N VAL A 56 -3.82 -9.73 -16.57
CA VAL A 56 -4.32 -11.06 -16.88
C VAL A 56 -5.82 -11.02 -16.59
N VAL A 57 -6.58 -10.48 -17.55
CA VAL A 57 -8.03 -10.56 -17.63
C VAL A 57 -8.37 -11.98 -18.08
N VAL A 58 -8.01 -12.96 -17.26
CA VAL A 58 -8.58 -14.30 -17.37
C VAL A 58 -9.72 -14.33 -16.35
N LYS A 59 -10.92 -13.95 -16.83
CA LYS A 59 -12.22 -14.12 -16.17
C LYS A 59 -12.43 -13.35 -14.86
N GLY A 60 -12.67 -12.04 -14.98
CA GLY A 60 -13.64 -11.33 -14.14
C GLY A 60 -13.30 -11.07 -12.66
N ILE A 61 -12.07 -11.33 -12.22
CA ILE A 61 -11.60 -10.94 -10.88
C ILE A 61 -10.13 -10.52 -11.00
N THR A 62 -9.86 -9.21 -10.88
CA THR A 62 -8.53 -8.61 -11.00
C THR A 62 -7.97 -8.30 -9.61
N VAL A 63 -6.83 -8.92 -9.28
CA VAL A 63 -5.97 -8.42 -8.20
C VAL A 63 -5.00 -7.48 -8.88
N TYR A 64 -4.90 -6.27 -8.37
CA TYR A 64 -4.01 -5.24 -8.90
C TYR A 64 -2.85 -5.03 -7.93
N GLN A 65 -1.61 -5.05 -8.44
CA GLN A 65 -0.38 -4.93 -7.65
C GLN A 65 0.44 -3.73 -8.11
N LEU A 66 1.05 -3.03 -7.16
CA LEU A 66 2.07 -2.00 -7.38
C LEU A 66 3.18 -2.14 -6.33
N ASP A 67 4.42 -2.00 -6.77
CA ASP A 67 5.57 -2.09 -5.88
C ASP A 67 6.36 -0.77 -5.88
N PHE A 68 6.93 -0.44 -4.74
CA PHE A 68 7.80 0.71 -4.56
C PHE A 68 9.02 0.33 -3.74
N ALA A 69 10.17 0.87 -4.10
CA ALA A 69 11.30 0.99 -3.19
C ALA A 69 11.21 2.36 -2.51
N ALA A 70 11.32 2.39 -1.18
CA ALA A 70 11.23 3.64 -0.42
C ALA A 70 12.36 3.74 0.60
N THR A 71 12.84 4.96 0.81
CA THR A 71 13.67 5.30 1.96
C THR A 71 12.78 6.03 2.95
N ILE A 72 12.52 5.42 4.10
CA ILE A 72 11.63 5.94 5.15
C ILE A 72 12.41 6.38 6.38
N ARG A 73 11.89 7.37 7.09
CA ARG A 73 12.36 7.80 8.40
C ARG A 73 11.30 7.52 9.46
N ASP A 74 11.70 6.86 10.53
CA ASP A 74 10.84 6.63 11.69
C ASP A 74 10.80 7.85 12.64
N GLU A 75 9.98 7.77 13.69
CA GLU A 75 9.85 8.84 14.70
C GLU A 75 11.14 9.07 15.51
N ASN A 76 12.02 8.06 15.58
CA ASN A 76 13.32 8.14 16.27
C ASN A 76 14.43 8.71 15.38
N GLY A 77 14.13 9.02 14.11
CA GLY A 77 15.08 9.52 13.12
C GLY A 77 15.88 8.42 12.40
N THR A 78 15.61 7.15 12.66
CA THR A 78 16.20 6.01 11.95
C THR A 78 15.76 6.04 10.50
N VAL A 79 16.71 5.95 9.58
CA VAL A 79 16.45 5.90 8.14
C VAL A 79 16.70 4.48 7.65
N GLU A 80 15.70 3.89 6.99
CA GLU A 80 15.75 2.54 6.47
C GLU A 80 15.19 2.47 5.04
N LYS A 81 15.72 1.54 4.24
CA LYS A 81 15.15 1.21 2.93
C LYS A 81 14.12 0.11 3.12
N VAL A 82 12.97 0.23 2.46
CA VAL A 82 11.90 -0.76 2.48
C VAL A 82 11.33 -0.97 1.08
N LEU A 83 10.74 -2.14 0.88
CA LEU A 83 9.85 -2.43 -0.24
C LEU A 83 8.41 -2.22 0.25
N ILE A 84 7.61 -1.51 -0.53
CA ILE A 84 6.19 -1.33 -0.27
C ILE A 84 5.43 -1.99 -1.41
N GLU A 85 4.66 -3.02 -1.07
CA GLU A 85 3.79 -3.72 -2.02
C GLU A 85 2.33 -3.36 -1.73
N ILE A 86 1.66 -2.78 -2.72
CA ILE A 86 0.24 -2.46 -2.65
C ILE A 86 -0.52 -3.49 -3.46
N GLN A 87 -1.52 -4.12 -2.85
CA GLN A 87 -2.41 -5.04 -3.54
C GLN A 87 -3.86 -4.66 -3.32
N LYS A 88 -4.68 -4.73 -4.38
CA LYS A 88 -6.11 -4.43 -4.33
C LYS A 88 -6.93 -5.60 -4.82
N ALA A 89 -8.00 -5.95 -4.11
CA ALA A 89 -8.94 -6.98 -4.55
C ALA A 89 -10.40 -6.62 -4.25
N GLN A 90 -11.28 -7.11 -5.11
CA GLN A 90 -12.73 -6.94 -4.97
C GLN A 90 -13.40 -8.09 -4.21
N LYS A 91 -12.75 -9.27 -4.13
CA LYS A 91 -13.32 -10.47 -3.50
C LYS A 91 -12.31 -11.15 -2.58
N SER A 92 -12.81 -11.79 -1.52
CA SER A 92 -12.00 -12.56 -0.58
C SER A 92 -11.41 -13.85 -1.18
N THR A 93 -12.01 -14.36 -2.26
CA THR A 93 -11.55 -15.57 -2.97
C THR A 93 -10.19 -15.42 -3.63
N ASP A 94 -9.65 -14.20 -3.72
CA ASP A 94 -8.40 -13.90 -4.41
C ASP A 94 -7.14 -14.18 -3.58
N ILE A 95 -7.28 -14.67 -2.34
CA ILE A 95 -6.18 -14.87 -1.38
C ILE A 95 -4.97 -15.62 -1.94
N MET A 96 -5.16 -16.57 -2.86
CA MET A 96 -4.05 -17.32 -3.46
C MET A 96 -3.12 -16.45 -4.30
N ARG A 97 -3.64 -15.41 -4.95
CA ARG A 97 -2.82 -14.46 -5.72
C ARG A 97 -1.99 -13.59 -4.79
N PHE A 98 -2.60 -13.08 -3.71
CA PHE A 98 -1.87 -12.33 -2.68
C PHE A 98 -0.65 -13.11 -2.17
N ARG A 99 -0.86 -14.40 -1.86
CA ARG A 99 0.22 -15.29 -1.41
C ARG A 99 1.28 -15.53 -2.47
N LYS A 100 0.89 -15.64 -3.75
CA LYS A 100 1.85 -15.81 -4.85
C LYS A 100 2.75 -14.58 -4.99
N TYR A 101 2.19 -13.38 -4.96
CA TYR A 101 2.96 -12.15 -5.10
C TYR A 101 3.93 -11.93 -3.93
N LEU A 102 3.48 -12.16 -2.69
CA LEU A 102 4.38 -12.16 -1.53
C LEU A 102 5.50 -13.18 -1.67
N GLY A 103 5.17 -14.40 -2.12
CA GLY A 103 6.18 -15.43 -2.38
C GLY A 103 7.23 -14.99 -3.39
N ASN A 104 6.82 -14.30 -4.46
CA ASN A 104 7.74 -13.74 -5.45
C ASN A 104 8.69 -12.70 -4.82
N GLN A 105 8.18 -11.77 -4.00
CA GLN A 105 9.00 -10.77 -3.32
C GLN A 105 10.07 -11.40 -2.43
N TYR A 106 9.71 -12.44 -1.68
CA TYR A 106 10.66 -13.17 -0.82
C TYR A 106 11.69 -13.98 -1.62
N SER A 107 11.35 -14.40 -2.84
CA SER A 107 12.25 -15.19 -3.70
C SER A 107 13.17 -14.35 -4.57
N ASP A 108 12.93 -13.04 -4.69
CA ASP A 108 13.71 -12.17 -5.57
C ASP A 108 15.06 -11.80 -4.90
N GLU A 109 16.16 -12.24 -5.52
CA GLU A 109 17.51 -11.97 -5.01
C GLU A 109 17.90 -10.48 -5.09
N THR A 110 17.23 -9.70 -5.94
CA THR A 110 17.46 -8.25 -6.08
C THR A 110 16.86 -7.44 -4.92
N ASN A 111 15.95 -8.05 -4.15
CA ASN A 111 15.38 -7.47 -2.93
C ASN A 111 16.34 -7.58 -1.73
N THR A 112 17.63 -7.38 -1.98
CA THR A 112 18.70 -7.43 -0.99
C THR A 112 19.67 -6.25 -1.17
N TYR A 113 20.35 -5.86 -0.11
CA TYR A 113 21.42 -4.87 -0.13
C TYR A 113 22.65 -5.36 0.63
N PHE A 114 23.82 -4.85 0.28
CA PHE A 114 25.06 -5.21 0.97
C PHE A 114 25.23 -4.36 2.23
N VAL A 115 25.48 -5.03 3.36
CA VAL A 115 25.89 -4.38 4.60
C VAL A 115 27.41 -4.41 4.68
N ALA A 116 28.02 -3.25 4.90
CA ALA A 116 29.47 -3.06 4.96
C ALA A 116 29.95 -2.63 6.37
N GLU A 117 29.21 -3.01 7.41
CA GLU A 117 29.50 -2.64 8.81
C GLU A 117 30.55 -3.55 9.46
N THR A 118 30.88 -4.68 8.82
CA THR A 118 31.89 -5.66 9.28
C THR A 118 32.92 -5.97 8.20
N GLU A 119 34.08 -6.56 8.57
CA GLU A 119 35.11 -7.02 7.61
C GLU A 119 34.54 -8.00 6.57
N VAL A 120 33.44 -8.69 6.90
CA VAL A 120 32.69 -9.55 5.99
C VAL A 120 31.52 -8.78 5.39
N LYS A 121 31.48 -8.68 4.06
CA LYS A 121 30.30 -8.21 3.32
C LYS A 121 29.27 -9.32 3.25
N TYR A 122 28.07 -9.09 3.74
CA TYR A 122 26.94 -9.99 3.56
C TYR A 122 25.73 -9.26 2.98
N ARG A 123 24.82 -10.02 2.36
CA ARG A 123 23.56 -9.51 1.83
C ARG A 123 22.50 -9.53 2.92
N LYS A 124 21.78 -8.42 3.08
CA LYS A 124 20.61 -8.28 3.95
C LYS A 124 19.37 -8.06 3.10
N ALA A 125 18.27 -8.73 3.44
CA ALA A 125 17.00 -8.52 2.76
C ALA A 125 16.46 -7.12 3.03
N ILE A 126 15.83 -6.51 2.02
CA ILE A 126 15.12 -5.25 2.19
C ILE A 126 13.78 -5.57 2.88
N PRO A 127 13.45 -4.96 4.04
CA PRO A 127 12.18 -5.17 4.71
C PRO A 127 10.99 -4.88 3.79
N LEU A 128 9.99 -5.77 3.81
CA LEU A 128 8.75 -5.63 3.05
C LEU A 128 7.64 -5.05 3.93
N ILE A 129 6.84 -4.16 3.37
CA ILE A 129 5.61 -3.64 3.97
C ILE A 129 4.48 -3.82 2.96
N THR A 130 3.36 -4.39 3.37
CA THR A 130 2.24 -4.64 2.46
C THR A 130 1.05 -3.76 2.78
N ILE A 131 0.36 -3.27 1.75
CA ILE A 131 -0.85 -2.45 1.87
C ILE A 131 -1.95 -3.08 1.03
N TYR A 132 -3.00 -3.54 1.69
CA TYR A 132 -4.13 -4.20 1.06
C TYR A 132 -5.33 -3.25 0.97
N PHE A 133 -5.83 -3.00 -0.23
CA PHE A 133 -7.11 -2.32 -0.46
C PHE A 133 -8.18 -3.36 -0.76
N LEU A 134 -9.12 -3.55 0.15
CA LEU A 134 -10.19 -4.54 0.05
C LEU A 134 -11.51 -3.87 -0.33
N GLY A 135 -12.08 -4.28 -1.47
CA GLY A 135 -13.43 -3.91 -1.90
C GLY A 135 -14.55 -4.64 -1.16
N PHE A 136 -14.20 -5.50 -0.19
CA PHE A 136 -15.12 -6.31 0.61
C PHE A 136 -14.83 -6.14 2.11
N LYS A 137 -15.79 -6.56 2.94
CA LYS A 137 -15.68 -6.56 4.41
C LYS A 137 -15.07 -7.87 4.89
N LEU A 138 -14.22 -7.78 5.90
CA LEU A 138 -13.80 -8.92 6.71
C LEU A 138 -14.92 -9.26 7.69
N ASP A 139 -15.03 -10.55 8.04
CA ASP A 139 -16.17 -11.05 8.83
C ASP A 139 -16.18 -10.50 10.27
N ASN A 140 -14.99 -10.34 10.87
CA ASN A 140 -14.85 -10.05 12.31
C ASN A 140 -14.28 -8.65 12.60
N ILE A 141 -13.92 -7.88 11.58
CA ILE A 141 -13.20 -6.61 11.75
C ILE A 141 -13.95 -5.50 11.03
N THR A 142 -14.40 -4.50 11.78
CA THR A 142 -15.26 -3.43 11.24
C THR A 142 -14.56 -2.07 11.11
N CYS A 143 -13.25 -2.00 11.34
CA CYS A 143 -12.50 -0.76 11.16
C CYS A 143 -12.13 -0.52 9.69
N PRO A 144 -12.13 0.74 9.21
CA PRO A 144 -11.75 1.07 7.83
C PRO A 144 -10.29 0.79 7.54
N VAL A 145 -9.40 1.04 8.51
CA VAL A 145 -7.96 0.78 8.39
C VAL A 145 -7.56 -0.09 9.57
N LEU A 146 -6.91 -1.21 9.29
CA LEU A 146 -6.30 -2.10 10.27
C LEU A 146 -4.80 -2.11 10.01
N LYS A 147 -4.03 -1.93 11.08
CA LYS A 147 -2.57 -2.02 11.07
C LYS A 147 -2.16 -3.30 11.79
N VAL A 148 -1.43 -4.16 11.11
CA VAL A 148 -0.90 -5.42 11.66
C VAL A 148 0.60 -5.23 11.85
N LYS A 149 0.99 -5.05 13.12
CA LYS A 149 2.37 -4.90 13.57
C LYS A 149 2.83 -6.15 14.30
N ARG A 150 4.12 -6.47 14.17
CA ARG A 150 4.75 -7.61 14.84
C ARG A 150 5.47 -7.16 16.11
N ASP A 151 5.05 -7.74 17.23
CA ASP A 151 5.75 -7.62 18.51
C ASP A 151 6.58 -8.89 18.76
N TYR A 152 7.78 -8.71 19.29
CA TYR A 152 8.59 -9.84 19.75
C TYR A 152 8.15 -10.14 21.18
N ILE A 153 7.63 -11.34 21.41
CA ILE A 153 7.10 -11.73 22.71
C ILE A 153 7.84 -12.98 23.15
N ASP A 154 8.45 -12.94 24.34
CA ASP A 154 9.03 -14.13 24.94
C ASP A 154 7.90 -15.13 25.24
N ALA A 155 8.01 -16.33 24.67
CA ALA A 155 7.02 -17.38 24.83
C ALA A 155 6.85 -17.82 26.29
N ALA A 156 7.88 -17.74 27.12
CA ALA A 156 7.85 -18.16 28.53
C ALA A 156 7.27 -17.08 29.45
N THR A 157 7.82 -15.87 29.42
CA THR A 157 7.43 -14.77 30.33
C THR A 157 6.26 -13.94 29.82
N LYS A 158 5.97 -13.99 28.52
CA LYS A 158 5.03 -13.09 27.82
C LYS A 158 5.47 -11.63 27.79
N GLU A 159 6.72 -11.35 28.12
CA GLU A 159 7.29 -10.01 28.03
C GLU A 159 7.55 -9.61 26.57
N VAL A 160 7.33 -8.33 26.28
CA VAL A 160 7.62 -7.74 24.97
C VAL A 160 9.09 -7.36 24.90
N ILE A 161 9.77 -7.83 23.87
CA ILE A 161 11.17 -7.53 23.57
C ILE A 161 11.22 -6.34 22.62
N ILE A 162 11.90 -5.27 23.04
CA ILE A 162 12.03 -4.03 22.26
C ILE A 162 13.08 -4.18 21.15
N ALA A 163 14.13 -4.96 21.40
CA ALA A 163 15.20 -5.20 20.43
C ALA A 163 14.66 -5.94 19.20
N LYS A 164 15.14 -5.55 18.02
CA LYS A 164 14.81 -6.16 16.72
C LYS A 164 16.03 -6.89 16.18
N GLU A 165 15.78 -7.99 15.48
CA GLU A 165 16.81 -8.86 14.93
C GLU A 165 16.64 -8.96 13.42
N ASP A 166 17.71 -8.69 12.68
CA ASP A 166 17.70 -8.65 11.21
C ASP A 166 17.20 -9.96 10.57
N PHE A 167 17.53 -11.09 11.19
CA PHE A 167 17.06 -12.41 10.74
C PHE A 167 15.52 -12.50 10.78
N ILE A 168 14.89 -12.02 11.85
CA ILE A 168 13.43 -12.08 12.02
C ILE A 168 12.76 -11.07 11.09
N GLU A 169 13.32 -9.85 10.98
CA GLU A 169 12.82 -8.82 10.06
C GLU A 169 12.94 -9.21 8.59
N SER A 170 13.85 -10.11 8.24
CA SER A 170 13.98 -10.65 6.87
C SER A 170 12.91 -11.70 6.51
N LEU A 171 12.25 -12.31 7.52
CA LEU A 171 11.30 -13.41 7.31
C LEU A 171 9.84 -13.00 7.48
N THR A 172 9.60 -11.83 8.08
CA THR A 172 8.27 -11.40 8.46
C THR A 172 8.05 -9.95 8.01
N HIS A 173 6.80 -9.53 7.87
CA HIS A 173 6.47 -8.18 7.37
C HIS A 173 5.30 -7.58 8.15
N ASP A 174 5.29 -6.26 8.21
CA ASP A 174 4.13 -5.51 8.68
C ASP A 174 3.14 -5.30 7.53
N SER A 175 1.86 -5.18 7.86
CA SER A 175 0.83 -4.96 6.85
C SER A 175 -0.25 -3.97 7.28
N TYR A 176 -0.86 -3.34 6.28
CA TYR A 176 -2.00 -2.45 6.42
C TYR A 176 -3.16 -3.02 5.61
N VAL A 177 -4.34 -3.13 6.23
CA VAL A 177 -5.56 -3.60 5.57
C VAL A 177 -6.58 -2.48 5.58
N ILE A 178 -6.90 -1.96 4.40
CA ILE A 178 -7.86 -0.89 4.16
C ILE A 178 -9.14 -1.52 3.60
N GLN A 179 -10.20 -1.52 4.40
CA GLN A 179 -11.51 -2.02 4.02
C GLN A 179 -12.35 -0.87 3.46
N ILE A 180 -12.41 -0.75 2.13
CA ILE A 180 -13.12 0.32 1.44
C ILE A 180 -14.58 0.45 1.88
N PRO A 181 -15.35 -0.64 2.06
CA PRO A 181 -16.74 -0.54 2.51
C PRO A 181 -16.95 0.04 3.91
N TYR A 182 -15.89 0.14 4.73
CA TYR A 182 -15.95 0.74 6.06
C TYR A 182 -15.51 2.20 6.09
N LEU A 183 -15.11 2.79 4.95
CA LEU A 183 -14.80 4.22 4.84
C LEU A 183 -16.06 5.10 4.85
N GLU A 184 -17.24 4.52 4.59
CA GLU A 184 -18.52 5.22 4.56
C GLU A 184 -18.75 6.04 5.84
N GLY A 185 -18.78 7.37 5.69
CA GLY A 185 -19.01 8.32 6.78
C GLY A 185 -17.95 8.35 7.89
N LYS A 186 -16.82 7.64 7.74
CA LYS A 186 -15.72 7.62 8.71
C LYS A 186 -14.68 8.68 8.40
N ARG A 187 -14.57 9.71 9.25
CA ARG A 187 -13.64 10.85 9.09
C ARG A 187 -12.94 11.17 10.43
N ARG A 188 -12.50 10.15 11.16
CA ARG A 188 -11.99 10.30 12.53
C ARG A 188 -10.54 10.78 12.58
N THR A 189 -9.78 10.48 11.53
CA THR A 189 -8.35 10.81 11.42
C THR A 189 -8.08 11.42 10.05
N GLU A 190 -6.96 12.12 9.91
CA GLU A 190 -6.52 12.65 8.61
C GLU A 190 -6.34 11.53 7.57
N LEU A 191 -5.89 10.34 7.98
CA LEU A 191 -5.79 9.18 7.11
C LEU A 191 -7.17 8.73 6.59
N GLU A 192 -8.18 8.65 7.47
CA GLU A 192 -9.54 8.32 7.04
C GLU A 192 -10.14 9.38 6.11
N ILE A 193 -9.85 10.66 6.36
CA ILE A 193 -10.26 11.75 5.46
C ILE A 193 -9.56 11.59 4.11
N LEU A 194 -8.24 11.36 4.08
CA LEU A 194 -7.53 11.13 2.83
C LEU A 194 -8.09 9.93 2.07
N LEU A 195 -8.29 8.80 2.75
CA LEU A 195 -8.83 7.58 2.17
C LEU A 195 -10.31 7.71 1.78
N SER A 196 -11.02 8.75 2.20
CA SER A 196 -12.42 8.92 1.80
C SER A 196 -12.62 9.19 0.32
N VAL A 197 -11.56 9.48 -0.44
CA VAL A 197 -11.61 9.47 -1.91
C VAL A 197 -11.95 8.10 -2.49
N PHE A 198 -11.90 7.03 -1.69
CA PHE A 198 -12.35 5.68 -2.03
C PHE A 198 -13.77 5.36 -1.53
N ASP A 199 -14.46 6.28 -0.85
CA ASP A 199 -15.77 6.05 -0.27
C ASP A 199 -16.87 5.91 -1.34
N GLN A 200 -17.41 4.69 -1.48
CA GLN A 200 -18.40 4.38 -2.52
C GLN A 200 -19.80 4.92 -2.23
N SER A 201 -20.06 5.45 -1.03
CA SER A 201 -21.30 6.19 -0.74
C SER A 201 -21.35 7.54 -1.47
N MET A 202 -20.19 8.05 -1.91
CA MET A 202 -20.03 9.31 -2.62
C MET A 202 -20.23 9.19 -4.14
N LEU A 203 -20.80 8.09 -4.64
CA LEU A 203 -21.08 7.94 -6.06
C LEU A 203 -22.02 9.05 -6.57
N ALA A 204 -21.59 9.74 -7.63
CA ALA A 204 -22.34 10.86 -8.21
C ALA A 204 -23.67 10.42 -8.84
N ASP A 205 -23.69 9.21 -9.40
CA ASP A 205 -24.88 8.56 -9.96
C ASP A 205 -24.73 7.04 -9.76
N ARG A 206 -25.80 6.37 -9.32
CA ARG A 206 -25.84 4.91 -9.18
C ARG A 206 -25.63 4.18 -10.51
N ASN A 207 -25.94 4.83 -11.63
CA ASN A 207 -25.72 4.28 -12.97
C ASN A 207 -24.30 4.56 -13.51
N ASN A 208 -23.55 5.48 -12.88
CA ASN A 208 -22.18 5.81 -13.28
C ASN A 208 -21.20 5.58 -12.11
N LEU A 209 -20.76 4.35 -11.97
CA LEU A 209 -19.84 3.92 -10.91
C LEU A 209 -18.43 4.54 -11.03
N LYS A 210 -18.10 5.18 -12.16
CA LYS A 210 -16.75 5.69 -12.44
C LYS A 210 -16.46 7.05 -11.81
N VAL A 211 -17.45 7.73 -11.25
CA VAL A 211 -17.32 9.11 -10.79
C VAL A 211 -17.87 9.25 -9.37
N LEU A 212 -17.09 9.89 -8.50
CA LEU A 212 -17.49 10.25 -7.15
C LEU A 212 -17.76 11.75 -7.08
N ASP A 213 -18.79 12.17 -6.35
CA ASP A 213 -19.05 13.55 -5.99
C ASP A 213 -18.58 13.81 -4.56
N ILE A 214 -17.51 14.59 -4.42
CA ILE A 214 -16.88 14.91 -3.14
C ILE A 214 -16.95 16.42 -2.88
N ASP A 215 -16.94 16.82 -1.62
CA ASP A 215 -16.71 18.21 -1.25
C ASP A 215 -15.23 18.41 -0.90
N GLU A 216 -14.53 19.27 -1.65
CA GLU A 216 -13.10 19.53 -1.45
C GLU A 216 -12.81 20.16 -0.08
N HIS A 217 -13.77 20.90 0.48
CA HIS A 217 -13.60 21.56 1.78
C HIS A 217 -13.52 20.57 2.95
N ASN A 218 -13.92 19.32 2.73
CA ASN A 218 -13.78 18.25 3.72
C ASN A 218 -12.35 17.69 3.81
N TYR A 219 -11.45 18.10 2.92
CA TYR A 219 -10.07 17.60 2.86
C TYR A 219 -9.09 18.68 3.32
N PRO A 220 -8.11 18.35 4.20
CA PRO A 220 -6.99 19.23 4.52
C PRO A 220 -6.25 19.69 3.26
N GLU A 221 -5.81 20.95 3.24
CA GLU A 221 -5.19 21.57 2.06
C GLU A 221 -4.00 20.78 1.49
N LYS A 222 -3.23 20.12 2.37
CA LYS A 222 -2.11 19.27 1.96
C LYS A 222 -2.52 18.14 1.01
N TYR A 223 -3.75 17.66 1.10
CA TYR A 223 -4.30 16.60 0.24
C TYR A 223 -4.96 17.11 -1.04
N ASN A 224 -5.01 18.43 -1.26
CA ASN A 224 -5.56 19.01 -2.50
C ASN A 224 -4.88 18.48 -3.76
N ILE A 225 -3.59 18.10 -3.69
CA ILE A 225 -2.88 17.51 -4.81
C ILE A 225 -3.46 16.15 -5.24
N VAL A 226 -3.94 15.35 -4.28
CA VAL A 226 -4.59 14.05 -4.53
C VAL A 226 -5.91 14.30 -5.25
N ILE A 227 -6.72 15.22 -4.74
CA ILE A 227 -8.02 15.59 -5.34
C ILE A 227 -7.82 16.12 -6.76
N LYS A 228 -6.91 17.07 -6.95
CA LYS A 228 -6.57 17.63 -8.27
C LYS A 228 -6.06 16.57 -9.25
N ARG A 229 -5.36 15.55 -8.76
CA ARG A 229 -4.92 14.43 -9.60
C ARG A 229 -6.12 13.60 -10.06
N LEU A 230 -7.05 13.26 -9.16
CA LEU A 230 -8.25 12.50 -9.49
C LEU A 230 -9.26 13.27 -10.37
N LEU A 231 -9.24 14.60 -10.33
CA LEU A 231 -10.00 15.45 -11.27
C LEU A 231 -9.51 15.36 -12.72
N ARG A 232 -8.25 14.98 -12.93
CA ARG A 232 -7.59 14.94 -14.25
C ARG A 232 -7.50 13.53 -14.86
N ALA A 233 -7.86 12.51 -14.08
CA ALA A 233 -7.83 11.11 -14.48
C ALA A 233 -9.03 10.76 -15.36
#